data_AF-A0ABD7AVU8-F1
#
_entry.id   AF-A0ABD7AVU8-F1
#
_cell.length_a   1.000
_cell.length_b   1.000
_cell.length_c   1.000
_cell.angle_alpha   90.00
_cell.angle_beta   90.00
_cell.angle_gamma   90.00
#
_symmetry.space_group_name_H-M   'P 1'
#
loop_
_entity.id
_entity.type
_entity.pdbx_description
1 polymer ?
#
loop_
_entity_poly.entity_id
_entity_poly.type
_entity_poly.pdbx_seq_one_letter_code
_entity_poly.pdbx_strand_id
1 'polypeptide(L)'
;MSKVIAQLASTVPSEDLLAQIDIAEVYKKFHSTFKRLDDFKQVRDEHEQRSFLGRLFNHGELKNAQLDAQEVQAEFAKTLAQLMVISSLQAQQLTEQQGQLADQQKALDVKAEELAQQNILLEQHQAEIKHQAAHLRQYVTDLLKVQGLTDEHGEILISIAKEVMETRDSLLADFDNRMHQVQGVLDEQQQLLREVLDEQASSLEQRLTQLQQVVDSTLEKRLQTVEQGLLTTFNEQSSEATRQIERLDADLVLQAQQQEDKLRDLDRQLSELREVLTEQAQTLLNERNERQLERAEHQAGLHALRNEQSNGEIRLRREQRRLLVGLYGLALVFIGTIAGLTFWSHQSLF
;
A
#
# COMPACT_ATOMS: atom_id res chain seq x y z
N MET A 1 18.47 11.41 25.72
CA MET A 1 18.25 9.95 25.55
C MET A 1 19.23 9.08 26.34
N SER A 2 20.52 9.43 26.50
CA SER A 2 21.50 8.61 27.26
C SER A 2 21.20 8.45 28.78
N LYS A 3 20.66 9.49 29.46
CA LYS A 3 20.33 9.40 30.90
C LYS A 3 19.12 8.53 31.24
N VAL A 4 18.15 8.43 30.33
CA VAL A 4 16.93 7.62 30.52
C VAL A 4 17.27 6.14 30.40
N ILE A 5 18.15 5.77 29.47
CA ILE A 5 18.68 4.42 29.30
C ILE A 5 19.46 3.97 30.54
N ALA A 6 20.27 4.84 31.12
CA ALA A 6 21.03 4.54 32.35
C ALA A 6 20.12 4.40 33.59
N GLN A 7 19.01 5.14 33.67
CA GLN A 7 18.04 5.02 34.77
C GLN A 7 17.16 3.76 34.64
N LEU A 8 16.77 3.35 33.43
CA LEU A 8 16.03 2.10 33.20
C LEU A 8 16.87 0.83 33.44
N ALA A 9 18.20 0.89 33.26
CA ALA A 9 19.10 -0.21 33.61
C ALA A 9 19.23 -0.45 35.13
N SER A 10 18.85 0.54 35.95
CA SER A 10 18.95 0.47 37.41
C SER A 10 17.67 0.00 38.12
N THR A 11 16.56 -0.13 37.37
CA THR A 11 15.31 -0.66 37.90
C THR A 11 15.27 -2.16 37.68
N VAL A 12 15.60 -2.91 38.74
CA VAL A 12 15.39 -4.37 38.83
C VAL A 12 13.91 -4.66 38.56
N PRO A 13 13.53 -5.30 37.45
CA PRO A 13 12.15 -5.70 37.21
C PRO A 13 11.88 -6.98 38.01
N SER A 14 10.77 -7.02 38.75
CA SER A 14 10.34 -8.19 39.52
C SER A 14 10.24 -9.45 38.66
N GLU A 15 10.63 -10.60 39.22
CA GLU A 15 10.49 -11.95 38.63
C GLU A 15 9.08 -12.27 38.09
N ASP A 16 8.04 -11.62 38.59
CA ASP A 16 6.66 -11.75 38.09
C ASP A 16 6.45 -11.23 36.66
N LEU A 17 7.24 -10.25 36.20
CA LEU A 17 7.18 -9.78 34.80
C LEU A 17 7.84 -10.78 33.84
N LEU A 18 8.79 -11.60 34.33
CA LEU A 18 9.51 -12.59 33.52
C LEU A 18 8.66 -13.80 33.16
N ALA A 19 7.67 -14.17 33.98
CA ALA A 19 6.74 -15.25 33.68
C ALA A 19 5.66 -14.85 32.66
N GLN A 20 5.45 -13.55 32.43
CA GLN A 20 4.38 -13.02 31.57
C GLN A 20 4.85 -12.47 30.21
N ILE A 21 6.15 -12.32 29.99
CA ILE A 21 6.67 -11.81 28.72
C ILE A 21 6.95 -13.00 27.79
N ASP A 22 5.96 -13.38 27.00
CA ASP A 22 6.15 -14.30 25.89
C ASP A 22 7.00 -13.61 24.81
N ILE A 23 8.28 -13.98 24.76
CA ILE A 23 9.27 -13.44 23.80
C ILE A 23 8.79 -13.66 22.36
N ALA A 24 8.08 -14.75 22.08
CA ALA A 24 7.50 -14.99 20.75
C ALA A 24 6.37 -14.01 20.44
N GLU A 25 5.56 -13.65 21.43
CA GLU A 25 4.50 -12.65 21.30
C GLU A 25 5.07 -11.24 21.11
N VAL A 26 6.16 -10.89 21.80
CA VAL A 26 6.84 -9.59 21.64
C VAL A 26 7.49 -9.46 20.27
N TYR A 27 8.16 -10.50 19.76
CA TYR A 27 8.70 -10.53 18.39
C TYR A 27 7.59 -10.46 17.34
N LYS A 28 6.48 -11.17 17.55
CA LYS A 28 5.31 -11.15 16.66
C LYS A 28 4.65 -9.76 16.64
N LYS A 29 4.52 -9.11 17.81
CA LYS A 29 4.04 -7.73 17.92
C LYS A 29 4.99 -6.76 17.23
N PHE A 30 6.28 -6.82 17.49
CA PHE A 30 7.28 -5.99 16.82
C PHE A 30 7.25 -6.14 15.29
N HIS A 31 7.19 -7.37 14.78
CA HIS A 31 7.08 -7.63 13.34
C HIS A 31 5.76 -7.09 12.76
N SER A 32 4.65 -7.24 13.49
CA SER A 32 3.35 -6.71 13.06
C SER A 32 3.33 -5.18 13.05
N THR A 33 3.91 -4.52 14.04
CA THR A 33 4.00 -3.06 14.13
C THR A 33 4.98 -2.52 13.07
N PHE A 34 6.08 -3.24 12.78
CA PHE A 34 7.01 -2.91 11.70
C PHE A 34 6.37 -3.01 10.32
N LYS A 35 5.59 -4.07 10.07
CA LYS A 35 4.83 -4.23 8.82
C LYS A 35 3.79 -3.12 8.66
N ARG A 36 3.08 -2.77 9.74
CA ARG A 36 2.12 -1.66 9.75
C ARG A 36 2.79 -0.31 9.48
N LEU A 37 4.01 -0.10 9.98
CA LEU A 37 4.81 1.10 9.70
C LEU A 37 5.28 1.16 8.24
N ASP A 38 5.56 0.01 7.63
CA ASP A 38 5.90 -0.11 6.22
C ASP A 38 4.67 0.18 5.33
N ASP A 39 3.50 -0.35 5.72
CA ASP A 39 2.20 -0.02 5.09
C ASP A 39 1.90 1.49 5.19
N PHE A 40 2.27 2.16 6.30
CA PHE A 40 2.15 3.61 6.45
C PHE A 40 3.11 4.40 5.54
N LYS A 41 4.33 3.92 5.32
CA LYS A 41 5.23 4.52 4.32
C LYS A 41 4.68 4.38 2.92
N GLN A 42 4.11 3.22 2.58
CA GLN A 42 3.48 2.97 1.28
C GLN A 42 2.29 3.91 1.05
N VAL A 43 1.40 4.07 2.04
CA VAL A 43 0.25 5.00 1.96
C VAL A 43 0.69 6.47 1.86
N ARG A 44 1.78 6.84 2.54
CA ARG A 44 2.36 8.20 2.44
C ARG A 44 2.96 8.47 1.07
N ASP A 45 3.70 7.51 0.52
CA ASP A 45 4.34 7.65 -0.79
C ASP A 45 3.27 7.68 -1.92
N GLU A 46 2.15 6.96 -1.76
CA GLU A 46 0.95 7.11 -2.61
C GLU A 46 0.27 8.48 -2.45
N HIS A 47 0.28 9.06 -1.25
CA HIS A 47 -0.26 10.40 -0.99
C HIS A 47 0.61 11.53 -1.58
N GLU A 48 1.94 11.35 -1.62
CA GLU A 48 2.87 12.29 -2.25
C GLU A 48 2.75 12.30 -3.78
N GLN A 49 2.40 11.15 -4.39
CA GLN A 49 2.18 11.00 -5.83
C GLN A 49 0.85 11.59 -6.34
N ARG A 50 -0.06 12.03 -5.46
CA ARG A 50 -1.36 12.60 -5.86
C ARG A 50 -1.28 14.09 -6.22
N SER A 51 -2.05 14.48 -7.24
CA SER A 51 -2.12 15.86 -7.73
C SER A 51 -2.71 16.83 -6.69
N PHE A 52 -2.27 18.10 -6.75
CA PHE A 52 -2.49 19.15 -5.74
C PHE A 52 -3.94 19.31 -5.25
N LEU A 53 -4.93 19.11 -6.12
CA LEU A 53 -6.36 19.23 -5.79
C LEU A 53 -6.89 18.10 -4.88
N GLY A 54 -6.34 16.89 -4.98
CA GLY A 54 -6.69 15.77 -4.09
C GLY A 54 -6.20 15.98 -2.66
N ARG A 55 -5.15 16.79 -2.47
CA ARG A 55 -4.60 17.13 -1.14
C ARG A 55 -5.46 18.14 -0.36
N LEU A 56 -6.29 18.92 -1.05
CA LEU A 56 -7.10 19.98 -0.44
C LEU A 56 -8.45 19.46 0.11
N PHE A 57 -9.06 18.48 -0.56
CA PHE A 57 -10.37 17.95 -0.19
C PHE A 57 -10.34 16.95 0.98
N ASN A 58 -9.23 16.22 1.18
CA ASN A 58 -9.10 15.20 2.23
C ASN A 58 -8.40 15.69 3.52
N HIS A 59 -8.57 16.97 3.87
CA HIS A 59 -7.94 17.58 5.05
C HIS A 59 -8.34 16.93 6.40
N GLY A 60 -9.43 16.16 6.44
CA GLY A 60 -9.87 15.39 7.60
C GLY A 60 -9.12 14.07 7.82
N GLU A 61 -8.63 13.42 6.76
CA GLU A 61 -7.89 12.14 6.85
C GLU A 61 -6.47 12.34 7.38
N LEU A 62 -5.84 13.48 7.12
CA LEU A 62 -4.51 13.83 7.65
C LEU A 62 -4.48 13.94 9.18
N LYS A 63 -5.59 14.35 9.81
CA LYS A 63 -5.69 14.48 11.26
C LYS A 63 -5.86 13.13 11.95
N ASN A 64 -6.61 12.22 11.32
CA ASN A 64 -6.76 10.83 11.78
C ASN A 64 -5.48 10.01 11.52
N ALA A 65 -4.85 10.18 10.36
CA ALA A 65 -3.56 9.55 10.04
C ALA A 65 -2.41 10.09 10.90
N GLN A 66 -2.45 11.36 11.33
CA GLN A 66 -1.50 11.90 12.32
C GLN A 66 -1.72 11.34 13.73
N LEU A 67 -2.98 11.13 14.13
CA LEU A 67 -3.30 10.49 15.42
C LEU A 67 -2.86 9.02 15.41
N ASP A 68 -3.16 8.28 14.34
CA ASP A 68 -2.75 6.89 14.15
C ASP A 68 -1.22 6.76 14.03
N ALA A 69 -0.52 7.71 13.38
CA ALA A 69 0.94 7.71 13.32
C ALA A 69 1.59 7.98 14.69
N GLN A 70 1.00 8.83 15.53
CA GLN A 70 1.46 9.03 16.91
C GLN A 70 1.21 7.80 17.78
N GLU A 71 0.09 7.11 17.59
CA GLU A 71 -0.23 5.85 18.27
C GLU A 71 0.73 4.73 17.85
N VAL A 72 0.96 4.56 16.55
CA VAL A 72 1.93 3.58 16.00
C VAL A 72 3.36 3.91 16.42
N GLN A 73 3.74 5.20 16.50
CA GLN A 73 5.05 5.62 16.99
C GLN A 73 5.22 5.33 18.50
N ALA A 74 4.16 5.49 19.29
CA ALA A 74 4.17 5.14 20.71
C ALA A 74 4.23 3.62 20.92
N GLU A 75 3.50 2.83 20.12
CA GLU A 75 3.59 1.37 20.10
C GLU A 75 4.99 0.88 19.67
N PHE A 76 5.62 1.54 18.70
CA PHE A 76 6.99 1.25 18.27
C PHE A 76 8.01 1.58 19.37
N ALA A 77 7.89 2.74 20.02
CA ALA A 77 8.75 3.10 21.15
C ALA A 77 8.60 2.11 22.31
N LYS A 78 7.38 1.65 22.59
CA LYS A 78 7.07 0.65 23.63
C LYS A 78 7.68 -0.72 23.30
N THR A 79 7.53 -1.21 22.07
CA THR A 79 8.10 -2.49 21.63
C THR A 79 9.63 -2.45 21.55
N LEU A 80 10.21 -1.33 21.11
CA LEU A 80 11.65 -1.11 21.13
C LEU A 80 12.20 -1.06 22.57
N ALA A 81 11.49 -0.43 23.50
CA ALA A 81 11.83 -0.46 24.91
C ALA A 81 11.73 -1.89 25.49
N GLN A 82 10.71 -2.67 25.13
CA GLN A 82 10.58 -4.07 25.54
C GLN A 82 11.72 -4.94 25.02
N LEU A 83 12.10 -4.81 23.73
CA LEU A 83 13.24 -5.49 23.16
C LEU A 83 14.56 -5.09 23.82
N MET A 84 14.71 -3.81 24.17
CA MET A 84 15.89 -3.31 24.88
C MET A 84 16.01 -3.91 26.29
N VAL A 85 14.89 -4.06 27.01
CA VAL A 85 14.84 -4.74 28.32
C VAL A 85 15.20 -6.21 28.17
N ILE A 86 14.63 -6.91 27.19
CA ILE A 86 14.94 -8.32 26.91
C ILE A 86 16.43 -8.49 26.58
N SER A 87 16.97 -7.63 25.72
CA SER A 87 18.39 -7.67 25.32
C SER A 87 19.32 -7.39 26.51
N SER A 88 18.96 -6.44 27.38
CA SER A 88 19.72 -6.16 28.60
C SER A 88 19.71 -7.36 29.56
N LEU A 89 18.57 -8.04 29.70
CA LEU A 89 18.43 -9.24 30.52
C LEU A 89 19.22 -10.41 29.96
N GLN A 90 19.19 -10.63 28.63
CA GLN A 90 20.01 -11.66 27.99
C GLN A 90 21.51 -11.39 28.16
N ALA A 91 21.94 -10.13 28.06
CA ALA A 91 23.33 -9.76 28.31
C ALA A 91 23.74 -10.02 29.78
N GLN A 92 22.84 -9.76 30.72
CA GLN A 92 23.08 -10.03 32.14
C GLN A 92 23.15 -11.54 32.42
N GLN A 93 22.25 -12.33 31.85
CA GLN A 93 22.25 -13.78 31.98
C GLN A 93 23.50 -14.41 31.36
N LEU A 94 23.94 -13.94 30.20
CA LEU A 94 25.22 -14.35 29.60
C LEU A 94 26.41 -14.01 30.50
N THR A 95 26.38 -12.85 31.17
CA THR A 95 27.43 -12.45 32.12
C THR A 95 27.45 -13.35 33.35
N GLU A 96 26.29 -13.71 33.89
CA GLU A 96 26.19 -14.69 35.00
C GLU A 96 26.69 -16.08 34.58
N GLN A 97 26.31 -16.54 33.39
CA GLN A 97 26.79 -17.83 32.86
C GLN A 97 28.31 -17.83 32.67
N GLN A 98 28.90 -16.73 32.19
CA GLN A 98 30.36 -16.58 32.10
C GLN A 98 31.02 -16.59 33.48
N GLY A 99 30.41 -15.96 34.49
CA GLY A 99 30.87 -16.03 35.87
C GLY A 99 30.87 -17.46 36.43
N GLN A 100 29.77 -18.19 36.25
CA GLN A 100 29.67 -19.58 36.69
C GLN A 100 30.68 -20.50 35.99
N LEU A 101 30.92 -20.30 34.68
CA LEU A 101 31.93 -21.04 33.94
C LEU A 101 33.34 -20.75 34.48
N ALA A 102 33.64 -19.49 34.80
CA ALA A 102 34.93 -19.12 35.39
C ALA A 102 35.14 -19.76 36.77
N ASP A 103 34.11 -19.80 37.60
CA ASP A 103 34.15 -20.47 38.91
C ASP A 103 34.34 -21.99 38.77
N GLN A 104 33.66 -22.62 37.81
CA GLN A 104 33.84 -24.05 37.49
C GLN A 104 35.25 -24.34 37.00
N GLN A 105 35.81 -23.50 36.14
CA GLN A 105 37.16 -23.67 35.63
C GLN A 105 38.20 -23.55 36.75
N LYS A 106 38.01 -22.59 37.67
CA LYS A 106 38.86 -22.47 38.86
C LYS A 106 38.75 -23.69 39.79
N ALA A 107 37.55 -24.26 39.96
CA ALA A 107 37.37 -25.47 40.76
C ALA A 107 38.04 -26.70 40.11
N LEU A 108 37.98 -26.81 38.78
CA LEU A 108 38.68 -27.85 38.02
C LEU A 108 40.20 -27.73 38.16
N ASP A 109 40.74 -26.52 38.09
CA ASP A 109 42.18 -26.28 38.28
C ASP A 109 42.66 -26.73 39.68
N VAL A 110 41.90 -26.38 40.73
CA VAL A 110 42.19 -26.84 42.10
C VAL A 110 42.17 -28.37 42.19
N LYS A 111 41.19 -29.02 41.55
CA LYS A 111 41.08 -30.48 41.53
C LYS A 111 42.23 -31.14 40.76
N ALA A 112 42.67 -30.54 39.66
CA ALA A 112 43.82 -31.01 38.90
C ALA A 112 45.12 -30.91 39.72
N GLU A 113 45.27 -29.83 40.48
CA GLU A 113 46.44 -29.63 41.35
C GLU A 113 46.45 -30.58 42.56
N GLU A 114 45.29 -30.83 43.18
CA GLU A 114 45.14 -31.88 44.20
C GLU A 114 45.52 -33.27 43.66
N LEU A 115 45.07 -33.61 42.44
CA LEU A 115 45.43 -34.87 41.79
C LEU A 115 46.94 -34.98 41.52
N ALA A 116 47.57 -33.89 41.07
CA ALA A 116 49.02 -33.88 40.86
C ALA A 116 49.79 -34.10 42.17
N GLN A 117 49.36 -33.47 43.26
CA GLN A 117 49.96 -33.67 44.58
C GLN A 117 49.78 -35.10 45.09
N GLN A 118 48.60 -35.69 44.92
CA GLN A 118 48.35 -37.09 45.28
C GLN A 118 49.24 -38.04 44.49
N ASN A 119 49.51 -37.75 43.22
CA ASN A 119 50.39 -38.57 42.39
C ASN A 119 51.84 -38.54 42.89
N ILE A 120 52.34 -37.37 43.31
CA ILE A 120 53.67 -37.23 43.93
C ILE A 120 53.74 -38.03 45.24
N LEU A 121 52.69 -37.97 46.07
CA LEU A 121 52.60 -38.75 47.31
C LEU A 121 52.61 -40.27 47.04
N LEU A 122 51.89 -40.72 46.01
CA LEU A 122 51.88 -42.13 45.59
C LEU A 122 53.27 -42.58 45.10
N GLU A 123 53.97 -41.76 44.34
CA GLU A 123 55.35 -42.04 43.92
C GLU A 123 56.29 -42.15 45.13
N GLN A 124 56.13 -41.29 46.12
CA GLN A 124 56.89 -41.35 47.38
C GLN A 124 56.60 -42.65 48.14
N HIS A 125 55.32 -43.01 48.30
CA HIS A 125 54.92 -44.26 48.94
C HIS A 125 55.50 -45.48 48.19
N GLN A 126 55.52 -45.45 46.86
CA GLN A 126 56.08 -46.54 46.07
C GLN A 126 57.61 -46.65 46.24
N ALA A 127 58.31 -45.52 46.36
CA ALA A 127 59.73 -45.49 46.66
C ALA A 127 60.02 -46.03 48.07
N GLU A 128 59.19 -45.68 49.05
CA GLU A 128 59.31 -46.13 50.44
C GLU A 128 59.04 -47.64 50.58
N ILE A 129 58.02 -48.16 49.89
CA ILE A 129 57.76 -49.61 49.81
C ILE A 129 58.94 -50.35 49.19
N LYS A 130 59.55 -49.82 48.12
CA LYS A 130 60.77 -50.41 47.53
C LYS A 130 61.93 -50.43 48.52
N HIS A 131 62.12 -49.36 49.28
CA HIS A 131 63.16 -49.28 50.30
C HIS A 131 62.91 -50.27 51.45
N GLN A 132 61.68 -50.35 51.95
CA GLN A 132 61.28 -51.31 52.98
C GLN A 132 61.47 -52.75 52.51
N ALA A 133 61.10 -53.08 51.27
CA ALA A 133 61.31 -54.40 50.69
C ALA A 133 62.81 -54.77 50.60
N ALA A 134 63.67 -53.80 50.27
CA ALA A 134 65.12 -53.99 50.26
C ALA A 134 65.66 -54.24 51.69
N HIS A 135 65.21 -53.45 52.67
CA HIS A 135 65.56 -53.63 54.08
C HIS A 135 65.10 -54.99 54.62
N LEU A 136 63.90 -55.43 54.26
CA LEU A 136 63.37 -56.73 54.69
C LEU A 136 64.22 -57.88 54.13
N ARG A 137 64.62 -57.79 52.86
CA ARG A 137 65.57 -58.76 52.26
C ARG A 137 66.91 -58.76 52.98
N GLN A 138 67.44 -57.60 53.32
CA GLN A 138 68.70 -57.47 54.05
C GLN A 138 68.58 -58.08 55.46
N TYR A 139 67.52 -57.75 56.18
CA TYR A 139 67.24 -58.28 57.52
C TYR A 139 67.10 -59.81 57.50
N VAL A 140 66.37 -60.37 56.54
CA VAL A 140 66.28 -61.83 56.34
C VAL A 140 67.65 -62.44 56.06
N THR A 141 68.47 -61.79 55.22
CA THR A 141 69.83 -62.23 54.88
C THR A 141 70.78 -62.17 56.08
N ASP A 142 70.66 -61.15 56.92
CA ASP A 142 71.48 -60.97 58.11
C ASP A 142 71.04 -61.90 59.25
N LEU A 143 69.73 -62.16 59.38
CA LEU A 143 69.18 -63.14 60.32
C LEU A 143 69.62 -64.57 59.96
N LEU A 144 69.64 -64.88 58.66
CA LEU A 144 70.27 -66.09 58.11
C LEU A 144 71.76 -66.20 58.51
N LYS A 145 72.53 -65.11 58.40
CA LYS A 145 73.97 -65.11 58.72
C LYS A 145 74.27 -65.20 60.22
N VAL A 146 73.50 -64.50 61.06
CA VAL A 146 73.77 -64.38 62.51
C VAL A 146 73.38 -65.64 63.28
N GLN A 147 72.36 -66.38 62.84
CA GLN A 147 71.95 -67.60 63.53
C GLN A 147 72.77 -68.84 63.19
N GLY A 148 73.71 -68.78 62.23
CA GLY A 148 74.51 -69.95 61.82
C GLY A 148 73.60 -71.14 61.50
N LEU A 149 72.84 -71.05 60.40
CA LEU A 149 71.78 -71.99 60.01
C LEU A 149 72.06 -73.43 60.45
N THR A 150 71.38 -73.87 61.51
CA THR A 150 70.95 -75.26 61.60
C THR A 150 69.93 -75.51 60.48
N ASP A 151 69.92 -76.70 59.89
CA ASP A 151 69.04 -77.08 58.76
C ASP A 151 67.55 -76.70 58.99
N GLU A 152 67.14 -76.68 60.26
CA GLU A 152 65.80 -76.29 60.73
C GLU A 152 65.43 -74.82 60.44
N HIS A 153 66.38 -73.87 60.56
CA HIS A 153 66.12 -72.45 60.23
C HIS A 153 66.11 -72.21 58.71
N GLY A 154 66.86 -73.01 57.94
CA GLY A 154 66.82 -72.99 56.48
C GLY A 154 65.48 -73.46 55.93
N GLU A 155 64.94 -74.54 56.49
CA GLU A 155 63.58 -75.03 56.22
C GLU A 155 62.52 -73.96 56.53
N ILE A 156 62.60 -73.27 57.67
CA ILE A 156 61.65 -72.21 58.05
C ILE A 156 61.70 -71.04 57.05
N LEU A 157 62.88 -70.64 56.60
CA LEU A 157 63.00 -69.52 55.65
C LEU A 157 62.62 -69.88 54.23
N ILE A 158 62.83 -71.13 53.81
CA ILE A 158 62.28 -71.65 52.56
C ILE A 158 60.75 -71.69 52.61
N SER A 159 60.19 -72.12 53.75
CA SER A 159 58.74 -72.11 54.00
C SER A 159 58.15 -70.69 53.90
N ILE A 160 58.73 -69.72 54.61
CA ILE A 160 58.28 -68.32 54.57
C ILE A 160 58.43 -67.72 53.17
N ALA A 161 59.54 -67.98 52.47
CA ALA A 161 59.73 -67.49 51.12
C ALA A 161 58.68 -68.07 50.15
N LYS A 162 58.31 -69.35 50.33
CA LYS A 162 57.27 -70.00 49.56
C LYS A 162 55.88 -69.41 49.84
N GLU A 163 55.53 -69.19 51.11
CA GLU A 163 54.29 -68.49 51.50
C GLU A 163 54.22 -67.07 50.93
N VAL A 164 55.32 -66.31 51.00
CA VAL A 164 55.38 -64.95 50.44
C VAL A 164 55.24 -64.96 48.92
N MET A 165 55.84 -65.94 48.23
CA MET A 165 55.67 -66.11 46.78
C MET A 165 54.24 -66.50 46.42
N GLU A 166 53.64 -67.45 47.12
CA GLU A 166 52.25 -67.87 46.90
C GLU A 166 51.28 -66.70 47.17
N THR A 167 51.51 -65.92 48.23
CA THR A 167 50.70 -64.73 48.54
C THR A 167 50.89 -63.64 47.47
N ARG A 168 52.12 -63.41 47.00
CA ARG A 168 52.40 -62.48 45.90
C ARG A 168 51.67 -62.89 44.62
N ASP A 169 51.77 -64.17 44.25
CA ASP A 169 51.17 -64.68 43.03
C ASP A 169 49.64 -64.65 43.11
N SER A 170 49.07 -64.92 44.29
CA SER A 170 47.64 -64.77 44.55
C SER A 170 47.19 -63.30 44.47
N LEU A 171 47.97 -62.35 44.99
CA LEU A 171 47.65 -60.92 44.92
C LEU A 171 47.76 -60.37 43.50
N LEU A 172 48.77 -60.80 42.73
CA LEU A 172 48.89 -60.42 41.32
C LEU A 172 47.74 -60.97 40.49
N ALA A 173 47.34 -62.22 40.73
CA ALA A 173 46.18 -62.82 40.07
C ALA A 173 44.86 -62.12 40.43
N ASP A 174 44.67 -61.73 41.70
CA ASP A 174 43.49 -60.95 42.12
C ASP A 174 43.51 -59.55 41.50
N PHE A 175 44.68 -58.92 41.41
CA PHE A 175 44.84 -57.62 40.77
C PHE A 175 44.50 -57.67 39.27
N ASP A 176 45.04 -58.66 38.53
CA ASP A 176 44.74 -58.84 37.11
C ASP A 176 43.25 -59.11 36.87
N ASN A 177 42.62 -59.95 37.71
CA ASN A 177 41.18 -60.20 37.65
C ASN A 177 40.36 -58.92 37.89
N ARG A 178 40.70 -58.13 38.91
CA ARG A 178 40.05 -56.84 39.17
C ARG A 178 40.27 -55.88 38.02
N MET A 179 41.45 -55.87 37.42
CA MET A 179 41.75 -54.97 36.31
C MET A 179 40.95 -55.32 35.06
N HIS A 180 40.81 -56.62 34.75
CA HIS A 180 39.93 -57.09 33.69
C HIS A 180 38.46 -56.78 33.96
N GLN A 181 37.98 -56.92 35.20
CA GLN A 181 36.61 -56.50 35.54
C GLN A 181 36.39 -55.01 35.34
N VAL A 182 37.34 -54.17 35.79
CA VAL A 182 37.24 -52.71 35.61
C VAL A 182 37.26 -52.34 34.13
N GLN A 183 38.14 -52.96 33.33
CA GLN A 183 38.15 -52.76 31.87
C GLN A 183 36.82 -53.16 31.23
N GLY A 184 36.27 -54.33 31.60
CA GLY A 184 34.96 -54.78 31.08
C GLY A 184 33.84 -53.80 31.40
N VAL A 185 33.79 -53.27 32.63
CA VAL A 185 32.80 -52.25 33.03
C VAL A 185 33.02 -50.93 32.26
N LEU A 186 34.27 -50.54 32.02
CA LEU A 186 34.60 -49.34 31.26
C LEU A 186 34.17 -49.45 29.80
N ASP A 187 34.39 -50.62 29.18
CA ASP A 187 33.96 -50.90 27.82
C ASP A 187 32.43 -50.91 27.70
N GLU A 188 31.72 -51.53 28.66
CA GLU A 188 30.26 -51.49 28.74
C GLU A 188 29.73 -50.05 28.88
N GLN A 189 30.34 -49.24 29.76
CA GLN A 189 29.92 -47.84 29.90
C GLN A 189 30.18 -47.01 28.64
N GLN A 190 31.32 -47.22 27.97
CA GLN A 190 31.60 -46.55 26.69
C GLN A 190 30.59 -46.92 25.61
N GLN A 191 30.17 -48.19 25.57
CA GLN A 191 29.19 -48.67 24.62
C GLN A 191 27.80 -48.09 24.89
N LEU A 192 27.36 -48.08 26.16
CA LEU A 192 26.10 -47.43 26.56
C LEU A 192 26.10 -45.93 26.25
N LEU A 193 27.21 -45.23 26.49
CA LEU A 193 27.33 -43.81 26.14
C LEU A 193 27.20 -43.57 24.63
N ARG A 194 27.81 -44.44 23.81
CA ARG A 194 27.65 -44.36 22.34
C ARG A 194 26.21 -44.60 21.91
N GLU A 195 25.54 -45.61 22.46
CA GLU A 195 24.14 -45.89 22.12
C GLU A 195 23.23 -44.72 22.48
N VAL A 196 23.40 -44.12 23.67
CA VAL A 196 22.62 -42.94 24.08
C VAL A 196 22.91 -41.74 23.18
N LEU A 197 24.17 -41.53 22.78
CA LEU A 197 24.53 -40.44 21.86
C LEU A 197 23.92 -40.63 20.46
N ASP A 198 23.95 -41.85 19.92
CA ASP A 198 23.36 -42.17 18.62
C ASP A 198 21.82 -42.05 18.66
N GLU A 199 21.18 -42.47 19.75
CA GLU A 199 19.73 -42.32 19.93
C GLU A 199 19.32 -40.84 20.08
N GLN A 200 20.12 -40.04 20.79
CA GLN A 200 19.89 -38.59 20.86
C GLN A 200 20.14 -37.91 19.51
N ALA A 201 21.18 -38.29 18.78
CA ALA A 201 21.50 -37.74 17.46
C ALA A 201 20.36 -38.01 16.47
N SER A 202 19.91 -39.26 16.40
CA SER A 202 18.78 -39.65 15.54
C SER A 202 17.47 -38.97 15.95
N SER A 203 17.19 -38.82 17.25
CA SER A 203 16.03 -38.07 17.74
C SER A 203 16.06 -36.59 17.34
N LEU A 204 17.22 -35.95 17.43
CA LEU A 204 17.41 -34.56 17.00
C LEU A 204 17.25 -34.40 15.49
N GLU A 205 17.81 -35.33 14.71
CA GLU A 205 17.68 -35.32 13.25
C GLU A 205 16.21 -35.51 12.82
N GLN A 206 15.47 -36.38 13.52
CA GLN A 206 14.03 -36.55 13.29
C GLN A 206 13.22 -35.30 13.66
N ARG A 207 13.58 -34.60 14.75
CA ARG A 207 12.94 -33.33 15.12
C ARG A 207 13.25 -32.21 14.12
N LEU A 208 14.49 -32.15 13.61
CA LEU A 208 14.89 -31.17 12.59
C LEU A 208 14.12 -31.38 11.28
N THR A 209 14.02 -32.63 10.82
CA THR A 209 13.25 -32.95 9.60
C THR A 209 11.76 -32.66 9.76
N GLN A 210 11.16 -32.97 10.94
CA GLN A 210 9.78 -32.60 11.24
C GLN A 210 9.57 -31.08 11.26
N LEU A 211 10.46 -30.32 11.93
CA LEU A 211 10.39 -28.85 11.95
C LEU A 211 10.49 -28.27 10.54
N GLN A 212 11.41 -28.78 9.73
CA GLN A 212 11.59 -28.35 8.35
C GLN A 212 10.30 -28.57 7.54
N GLN A 213 9.70 -29.77 7.65
CA GLN A 213 8.44 -30.08 6.96
C GLN A 213 7.26 -29.20 7.43
N VAL A 214 7.19 -28.88 8.73
CA VAL A 214 6.17 -27.98 9.28
C VAL A 214 6.36 -26.55 8.76
N VAL A 215 7.61 -26.07 8.71
CA VAL A 215 7.93 -24.74 8.18
C VAL A 215 7.56 -24.66 6.70
N ASP A 216 7.99 -25.63 5.89
CA ASP A 216 7.73 -25.65 4.45
C ASP A 216 6.23 -25.69 4.15
N SER A 217 5.49 -26.58 4.82
CA SER A 217 4.03 -26.66 4.65
C SER A 217 3.29 -25.42 5.14
N THR A 218 3.80 -24.74 6.16
CA THR A 218 3.23 -23.48 6.65
C THR A 218 3.49 -22.34 5.68
N LEU A 219 4.70 -22.25 5.12
CA LEU A 219 5.06 -21.28 4.10
C LEU A 219 4.23 -21.48 2.83
N GLU A 220 4.06 -22.72 2.38
CA GLU A 220 3.27 -23.04 1.19
C GLU A 220 1.79 -22.63 1.37
N LYS A 221 1.18 -22.94 2.53
CA LYS A 221 -0.18 -22.48 2.85
C LYS A 221 -0.30 -20.96 2.89
N ARG A 222 0.70 -20.27 3.45
CA ARG A 222 0.73 -18.79 3.51
C ARG A 222 0.83 -18.20 2.11
N LEU A 223 1.68 -18.75 1.25
CA LEU A 223 1.82 -18.32 -0.14
C LEU A 223 0.51 -18.50 -0.91
N GLN A 224 -0.13 -19.67 -0.81
CA GLN A 224 -1.43 -19.91 -1.45
C GLN A 224 -2.52 -18.95 -0.94
N THR A 225 -2.53 -18.64 0.36
CA THR A 225 -3.51 -17.69 0.93
C THR A 225 -3.28 -16.27 0.41
N VAL A 226 -2.02 -15.85 0.30
CA VAL A 226 -1.66 -14.54 -0.27
C VAL A 226 -2.01 -14.47 -1.75
N GLU A 227 -1.68 -15.51 -2.52
CA GLU A 227 -1.99 -15.59 -3.94
C GLU A 227 -3.50 -15.53 -4.19
N GLN A 228 -4.29 -16.29 -3.44
CA GLN A 228 -5.76 -16.23 -3.52
C GLN A 228 -6.29 -14.84 -3.14
N GLY A 229 -5.77 -14.23 -2.06
CA GLY A 229 -6.18 -12.88 -1.66
C GLY A 229 -5.84 -11.81 -2.71
N LEU A 230 -4.68 -11.90 -3.34
CA LEU A 230 -4.29 -11.01 -4.44
C LEU A 230 -5.21 -11.20 -5.65
N LEU A 231 -5.54 -12.44 -6.01
CA LEU A 231 -6.46 -12.72 -7.11
C LEU A 231 -7.87 -12.19 -6.84
N THR A 232 -8.38 -12.34 -5.60
CA THR A 232 -9.71 -11.82 -5.26
C THR A 232 -9.74 -10.29 -5.28
N THR A 233 -8.76 -9.64 -4.67
CA THR A 233 -8.66 -8.16 -4.68
C THR A 233 -8.50 -7.61 -6.09
N PHE A 234 -7.71 -8.26 -6.93
CA PHE A 234 -7.54 -7.88 -8.34
C PHE A 234 -8.85 -8.01 -9.13
N ASN A 235 -9.60 -9.10 -8.93
CA ASN A 235 -10.89 -9.31 -9.58
C ASN A 235 -11.94 -8.30 -9.11
N GLU A 236 -11.95 -7.96 -7.81
CA GLU A 236 -12.83 -6.92 -7.25
C GLU A 236 -12.52 -5.54 -7.84
N GLN A 237 -11.25 -5.14 -7.86
CA GLN A 237 -10.82 -3.88 -8.48
C GLN A 237 -11.16 -3.85 -9.98
N SER A 238 -10.95 -4.95 -10.70
CA SER A 238 -11.31 -5.03 -12.12
C SER A 238 -12.82 -4.92 -12.34
N SER A 239 -13.63 -5.53 -11.46
CA SER A 239 -15.09 -5.40 -11.51
C SER A 239 -15.55 -3.97 -11.21
N GLU A 240 -14.94 -3.34 -10.22
CA GLU A 240 -15.26 -1.96 -9.86
C GLU A 240 -14.85 -0.95 -10.93
N ALA A 241 -13.68 -1.14 -11.55
CA ALA A 241 -13.24 -0.36 -12.70
C ALA A 241 -14.22 -0.49 -13.88
N THR A 242 -14.66 -1.72 -14.18
CA THR A 242 -15.67 -1.96 -15.24
C THR A 242 -16.97 -1.23 -14.93
N ARG A 243 -17.45 -1.29 -13.69
CA ARG A 243 -18.66 -0.55 -13.26
C ARG A 243 -18.49 0.96 -13.34
N GLN A 244 -17.31 1.49 -13.04
CA GLN A 244 -17.04 2.92 -13.19
C GLN A 244 -17.06 3.34 -14.66
N ILE A 245 -16.48 2.53 -15.55
CA ILE A 245 -16.52 2.75 -16.99
C ILE A 245 -17.98 2.75 -17.48
N GLU A 246 -18.79 1.76 -17.09
CA GLU A 246 -20.21 1.68 -17.47
C GLU A 246 -21.01 2.91 -16.99
N ARG A 247 -20.73 3.42 -15.79
CA ARG A 247 -21.36 4.65 -15.27
C ARG A 247 -20.97 5.87 -16.08
N LEU A 248 -19.68 6.04 -16.38
CA LEU A 248 -19.19 7.16 -17.18
C LEU A 248 -19.75 7.13 -18.61
N ASP A 249 -19.88 5.94 -19.20
CA ASP A 249 -20.51 5.77 -20.52
C ASP A 249 -21.99 6.18 -20.46
N ALA A 250 -22.73 5.75 -19.44
CA ALA A 250 -24.12 6.15 -19.25
C ALA A 250 -24.28 7.67 -19.07
N ASP A 251 -23.41 8.30 -18.29
CA ASP A 251 -23.39 9.76 -18.09
C ASP A 251 -23.06 10.50 -19.41
N LEU A 252 -22.11 9.99 -20.20
CA LEU A 252 -21.78 10.55 -21.52
C LEU A 252 -22.96 10.46 -22.49
N VAL A 253 -23.69 9.34 -22.51
CA VAL A 253 -24.90 9.19 -23.32
C VAL A 253 -25.98 10.18 -22.89
N LEU A 254 -26.20 10.34 -21.59
CA LEU A 254 -27.16 11.32 -21.06
C LEU A 254 -26.77 12.75 -21.44
N GLN A 255 -25.48 13.10 -21.35
CA GLN A 255 -24.99 14.42 -21.73
C GLN A 255 -25.17 14.68 -23.24
N ALA A 256 -24.91 13.66 -24.08
CA ALA A 256 -25.13 13.76 -25.52
C ALA A 256 -26.62 13.98 -25.85
N GLN A 257 -27.53 13.26 -25.19
CA GLN A 257 -28.98 13.47 -25.35
C GLN A 257 -29.41 14.87 -24.94
N GLN A 258 -28.93 15.38 -23.80
CA GLN A 258 -29.23 16.74 -23.36
C GLN A 258 -28.72 17.80 -24.35
N GLN A 259 -27.57 17.58 -24.98
CA GLN A 259 -27.08 18.48 -26.02
C GLN A 259 -27.95 18.42 -27.27
N GLU A 260 -28.39 17.23 -27.68
CA GLU A 260 -29.27 17.07 -28.83
C GLU A 260 -30.64 17.74 -28.60
N ASP A 261 -31.23 17.57 -27.42
CA ASP A 261 -32.50 18.22 -27.06
C ASP A 261 -32.36 19.75 -27.03
N LYS A 262 -31.26 20.28 -26.48
CA LYS A 262 -30.98 21.73 -26.53
C LYS A 262 -30.83 22.25 -27.97
N LEU A 263 -30.19 21.48 -28.85
CA LEU A 263 -30.07 21.85 -30.26
C LEU A 263 -31.43 21.84 -30.96
N ARG A 264 -32.29 20.86 -30.67
CA ARG A 264 -33.67 20.80 -31.19
C ARG A 264 -34.51 21.98 -30.70
N ASP A 265 -34.41 22.34 -29.43
CA ASP A 265 -35.10 23.51 -28.87
C ASP A 265 -34.62 24.82 -29.51
N LEU A 266 -33.31 24.98 -29.74
CA LEU A 266 -32.76 26.14 -30.44
C LEU A 266 -33.25 26.21 -31.90
N ASP A 267 -33.28 25.09 -32.61
CA ASP A 267 -33.77 25.05 -33.99
C ASP A 267 -35.26 25.40 -34.07
N ARG A 268 -36.05 24.95 -33.08
CA ARG A 268 -37.45 25.35 -32.93
C ARG A 268 -37.61 26.85 -32.67
N GLN A 269 -36.81 27.43 -31.78
CA GLN A 269 -36.85 28.88 -31.56
C GLN A 269 -36.47 29.65 -32.82
N LEU A 270 -35.47 29.18 -33.58
CA LEU A 270 -35.08 29.80 -34.84
C LEU A 270 -36.18 29.71 -35.91
N SER A 271 -36.94 28.62 -35.97
CA SER A 271 -38.05 28.48 -36.91
C SER A 271 -39.22 29.39 -36.54
N GLU A 272 -39.59 29.45 -35.25
CA GLU A 272 -40.61 30.37 -34.74
C GLU A 272 -40.23 31.84 -35.02
N LEU A 273 -38.97 32.21 -34.79
CA LEU A 273 -38.49 33.59 -35.03
C LEU A 273 -38.47 33.92 -36.53
N ARG A 274 -38.14 32.95 -37.40
CA ARG A 274 -38.25 33.11 -38.85
C ARG A 274 -39.70 33.30 -39.28
N GLU A 275 -40.64 32.55 -38.73
CA GLU A 275 -42.07 32.68 -39.04
C GLU A 275 -42.57 34.08 -38.68
N VAL A 276 -42.29 34.57 -37.46
CA VAL A 276 -42.64 35.93 -37.03
C VAL A 276 -42.01 36.99 -37.94
N LEU A 277 -40.75 36.82 -38.37
CA LEU A 277 -40.11 37.74 -39.32
C LEU A 277 -40.80 37.71 -40.69
N THR A 278 -41.24 36.54 -41.17
CA THR A 278 -41.99 36.46 -42.42
C THR A 278 -43.37 37.09 -42.32
N GLU A 279 -44.07 36.92 -41.20
CA GLU A 279 -45.34 37.60 -40.93
C GLU A 279 -45.14 39.11 -40.90
N GLN A 280 -44.11 39.61 -40.20
CA GLN A 280 -43.80 41.04 -40.16
C GLN A 280 -43.44 41.60 -41.55
N ALA A 281 -42.72 40.82 -42.36
CA ALA A 281 -42.43 41.22 -43.73
C ALA A 281 -43.70 41.30 -44.59
N GLN A 282 -44.64 40.35 -44.43
CA GLN A 282 -45.92 40.37 -45.12
C GLN A 282 -46.82 41.52 -44.67
N THR A 283 -46.90 41.82 -43.37
CA THR A 283 -47.69 42.95 -42.87
C THR A 283 -47.15 44.27 -43.41
N LEU A 284 -45.82 44.46 -43.42
CA LEU A 284 -45.20 45.64 -44.02
C LEU A 284 -45.46 45.75 -45.53
N LEU A 285 -45.48 44.63 -46.26
CA LEU A 285 -45.84 44.61 -47.68
C LEU A 285 -47.32 44.98 -47.88
N ASN A 286 -48.22 44.47 -47.06
CA ASN A 286 -49.65 44.80 -47.11
C ASN A 286 -49.88 46.28 -46.82
N GLU A 287 -49.28 46.84 -45.76
CA GLU A 287 -49.34 48.28 -45.47
C GLU A 287 -48.79 49.13 -46.61
N ARG A 288 -47.72 48.66 -47.28
CA ARG A 288 -47.15 49.35 -48.45
C ARG A 288 -48.13 49.33 -49.63
N ASN A 289 -48.78 48.20 -49.88
CA ASN A 289 -49.78 48.04 -50.93
C ASN A 289 -51.02 48.89 -50.65
N GLU A 290 -51.52 48.90 -49.42
CA GLU A 290 -52.64 49.76 -48.99
C GLU A 290 -52.30 51.23 -49.19
N ARG A 291 -51.13 51.69 -48.73
CA ARG A 291 -50.67 53.07 -48.96
C ARG A 291 -50.52 53.40 -50.44
N GLN A 292 -50.19 52.43 -51.30
CA GLN A 292 -50.16 52.63 -52.75
C GLN A 292 -51.56 52.71 -53.35
N LEU A 293 -52.49 51.88 -52.87
CA LEU A 293 -53.89 51.91 -53.27
C LEU A 293 -54.55 53.24 -52.89
N GLU A 294 -54.38 53.69 -51.64
CA GLU A 294 -54.88 55.00 -51.17
C GLU A 294 -54.33 56.15 -52.02
N ARG A 295 -53.05 56.10 -52.39
CA ARG A 295 -52.46 57.10 -53.31
C ARG A 295 -53.06 57.04 -54.71
N ALA A 296 -53.33 55.84 -55.23
CA ALA A 296 -53.96 55.66 -56.53
C ALA A 296 -55.40 56.17 -56.52
N GLU A 297 -56.17 55.91 -55.46
CA GLU A 297 -57.52 56.43 -55.26
C GLU A 297 -57.53 57.95 -55.14
N HIS A 298 -56.62 58.53 -54.35
CA HIS A 298 -56.48 59.98 -54.26
C HIS A 298 -56.10 60.61 -55.61
N GLN A 299 -55.20 60.00 -56.39
CA GLN A 299 -54.87 60.46 -57.73
C GLN A 299 -56.07 60.36 -58.67
N ALA A 300 -56.82 59.25 -58.64
CA ALA A 300 -58.04 59.08 -59.43
C ALA A 300 -59.10 60.14 -59.07
N GLY A 301 -59.28 60.42 -57.77
CA GLY A 301 -60.15 61.49 -57.29
C GLY A 301 -59.72 62.88 -57.78
N LEU A 302 -58.41 63.18 -57.76
CA LEU A 302 -57.87 64.42 -58.33
C LEU A 302 -58.08 64.50 -59.84
N HIS A 303 -57.92 63.39 -60.57
CA HIS A 303 -58.19 63.32 -62.00
C HIS A 303 -59.68 63.49 -62.34
N ALA A 304 -60.59 62.95 -61.52
CA ALA A 304 -62.03 63.15 -61.66
C ALA A 304 -62.42 64.62 -61.45
N LEU A 305 -61.92 65.26 -60.39
CA LEU A 305 -62.11 66.69 -60.13
C LEU A 305 -61.55 67.56 -61.27
N ARG A 306 -60.38 67.20 -61.81
CA ARG A 306 -59.79 67.89 -62.96
C ARG A 306 -60.63 67.74 -64.23
N ASN A 307 -61.23 66.57 -64.44
CA ASN A 307 -62.14 66.33 -65.56
C ASN A 307 -63.48 67.08 -65.39
N GLU A 308 -64.01 67.18 -64.17
CA GLU A 308 -65.19 68.01 -63.88
C GLU A 308 -64.91 69.50 -64.13
N GLN A 309 -63.73 70.00 -63.71
CA GLN A 309 -63.31 71.36 -64.00
C GLN A 309 -63.21 71.62 -65.52
N SER A 310 -62.54 70.73 -66.25
CA SER A 310 -62.45 70.76 -67.72
C SER A 310 -63.83 70.75 -68.40
N ASN A 311 -64.73 69.88 -67.95
CA ASN A 311 -66.09 69.80 -68.48
C ASN A 311 -66.92 71.06 -68.16
N GLY A 312 -66.71 71.66 -66.99
CA GLY A 312 -67.25 72.96 -66.62
C GLY A 312 -66.79 74.07 -67.58
N GLU A 313 -65.49 74.12 -67.87
CA GLU A 313 -64.92 75.09 -68.83
C GLU A 313 -65.45 74.89 -70.25
N ILE A 314 -65.64 73.63 -70.69
CA ILE A 314 -66.21 73.32 -72.01
C ILE A 314 -67.68 73.73 -72.09
N ARG A 315 -68.48 73.57 -71.02
CA ARG A 315 -69.87 74.04 -70.96
C ARG A 315 -69.94 75.57 -71.05
N LEU A 316 -69.10 76.27 -70.29
CA LEU A 316 -68.99 77.73 -70.35
C LEU A 316 -68.64 78.24 -71.75
N ARG A 317 -67.70 77.58 -72.44
CA ARG A 317 -67.37 77.91 -73.84
C ARG A 317 -68.51 77.64 -74.81
N ARG A 318 -69.34 76.62 -74.58
CA ARG A 318 -70.54 76.36 -75.41
C ARG A 318 -71.63 77.40 -75.20
N GLU A 319 -71.83 77.87 -73.96
CA GLU A 319 -72.77 78.96 -73.69
C GLU A 319 -72.32 80.29 -74.30
N GLN A 320 -71.03 80.62 -74.22
CA GLN A 320 -70.47 81.80 -74.90
C GLN A 320 -70.66 81.73 -76.42
N ARG A 321 -70.49 80.55 -77.03
CA ARG A 321 -70.74 80.38 -78.48
C ARG A 321 -72.21 80.49 -78.86
N ARG A 322 -73.15 80.04 -78.02
CA ARG A 322 -74.59 80.20 -78.28
C ARG A 322 -75.02 81.68 -78.20
N LEU A 323 -74.45 82.44 -77.26
CA LEU A 323 -74.68 83.89 -77.19
C LEU A 323 -74.11 84.62 -78.41
N LEU A 324 -72.92 84.23 -78.90
CA LEU A 324 -72.33 84.78 -80.11
C LEU A 324 -73.15 84.47 -81.37
N VAL A 325 -73.67 83.25 -81.52
CA VAL A 325 -74.52 82.88 -82.67
C VAL A 325 -75.88 83.59 -82.63
N GLY A 326 -76.44 83.85 -81.45
CA GLY A 326 -77.63 84.69 -81.29
C GLY A 326 -77.41 86.14 -81.72
N LEU A 327 -76.23 86.71 -81.46
CA LEU A 327 -75.84 88.06 -81.90
C LEU A 327 -75.64 88.16 -83.42
N TYR A 328 -75.06 87.14 -84.06
CA TYR A 328 -74.87 87.12 -85.52
C TYR A 328 -76.18 86.89 -86.31
N GLY A 329 -77.16 86.19 -85.74
CA GLY A 329 -78.49 86.03 -86.35
C GLY A 329 -79.31 87.33 -86.41
N LEU A 330 -79.11 88.24 -85.45
CA LEU A 330 -79.76 89.55 -85.41
C LEU A 330 -79.15 90.55 -86.40
N ALA A 331 -77.86 90.42 -86.75
CA ALA A 331 -77.17 91.29 -87.70
C ALA A 331 -77.53 91.02 -89.18
N LEU A 332 -77.91 89.79 -89.54
CA LEU A 332 -78.23 89.42 -90.93
C LEU A 332 -79.66 89.80 -91.37
N VAL A 333 -80.57 90.06 -90.43
CA VAL A 333 -81.93 90.56 -90.74
C VAL A 333 -81.91 92.05 -91.11
N PHE A 334 -80.92 92.82 -90.66
CA PHE A 334 -80.84 94.26 -90.91
C PHE A 334 -80.13 94.67 -92.22
N ILE A 335 -79.45 93.74 -92.92
CA ILE A 335 -78.64 94.09 -94.12
C ILE A 335 -79.34 93.74 -95.44
N GLY A 336 -80.41 92.95 -95.45
CA GLY A 336 -81.13 92.56 -96.67
C GLY A 336 -82.15 93.57 -97.22
N THR A 337 -82.52 94.61 -96.47
CA THR A 337 -83.62 95.53 -96.82
C THR A 337 -83.17 96.86 -97.46
N ILE A 338 -81.87 97.06 -97.77
CA ILE A 338 -81.33 98.36 -98.24
C ILE A 338 -80.68 98.32 -99.65
N ALA A 339 -80.60 97.16 -100.32
CA ALA A 339 -79.97 97.06 -101.66
C ALA A 339 -80.98 96.97 -102.83
N GLY A 340 -81.95 97.88 -102.86
CA GLY A 340 -82.79 98.18 -104.02
C GLY A 340 -82.84 99.69 -104.23
N LEU A 341 -82.66 100.13 -105.47
CA LEU A 341 -82.60 101.53 -105.97
C LEU A 341 -81.23 102.22 -105.90
N THR A 342 -80.41 102.05 -106.94
CA THR A 342 -79.79 103.16 -107.73
C THR A 342 -78.82 102.59 -108.79
N PHE A 343 -79.33 102.18 -109.97
CA PHE A 343 -78.53 102.22 -111.21
C PHE A 343 -79.42 102.10 -112.48
N TRP A 344 -80.01 103.24 -112.86
CA TRP A 344 -80.54 103.62 -114.17
C TRP A 344 -80.24 105.12 -114.22
N SER A 345 -79.64 105.75 -115.22
CA SER A 345 -79.29 105.42 -116.59
C SER A 345 -78.33 106.50 -117.13
N HIS A 346 -77.93 106.34 -118.41
CA HIS A 346 -77.31 107.29 -119.37
C HIS A 346 -75.79 107.20 -119.59
N GLN A 347 -75.25 107.03 -120.82
CA GLN A 347 -75.81 107.27 -122.16
C GLN A 347 -74.89 106.78 -123.32
N SER A 348 -75.46 106.20 -124.39
CA SER A 348 -75.20 106.41 -125.85
C SER A 348 -75.93 105.30 -126.65
N LEU A 349 -77.14 105.46 -127.22
CA LEU A 349 -77.68 106.23 -128.38
C LEU A 349 -77.98 105.30 -129.58
N PHE A 350 -79.25 105.31 -130.01
CA PHE A 350 -80.03 104.31 -130.78
C PHE A 350 -80.69 103.20 -129.98
#